data_AF-A0A4P8HAR3-F1
#
_entry.id   AF-A0A4P8HAR3-F1
#
_cell.length_a   1.000
_cell.length_b   1.000
_cell.length_c   1.000
_cell.angle_alpha   90.00
_cell.angle_beta   90.00
_cell.angle_gamma   90.00
#
_symmetry.space_group_name_H-M   'P 1'
#
loop_
_entity.id
_entity.type
_entity.pdbx_description
1 polymer ?
#
loop_
_entity_poly.entity_id
_entity_poly.type
_entity_poly.pdbx_seq_one_letter_code
_entity_poly.pdbx_strand_id
1 'polypeptide(L)'
;MTTLDDLPLRADLRGRSPYGAPQLDVPVRLNVNENSHPVPAEVVSALEHELSAVLHDLNRYPDREFDRLRSALAHYLDGVLERQGGPAAGTAAPERTDSERSATENTGTGRIDPAQIWAANGSNEVLAHILQAFGGPGRTALGFTPSYSMHPLITASTGAAWIAVDREADFGISVESAVAAVREHRPDVVFLCTPNNPTGNGLDLAVVEAVLAASTGIVIVDEAYAEFARPGFRTALTLLPDHPRLIVSRTMSKAFAFAGVRLGYAVAHPAVIDALRLVRLPYHLSALTQAAACAALAHAPALLATVDALVEQRERMAAALLDAGFTVVPSDSNFLLFGGIAEPHALWQDLLDAGVLVRDTGIPGHLRVNAGTAEETDAFIDAVHRVLESTPEHLAAPTQIPRLPPAACRPPDSKGPGPRMTERQASAHRATSESDVTVRVDLDGTGASDISTGVPFYDHMLTALSKHSLIDLTVKAEGDVHIDVHHTVEDTAIVIGQVLREALGDKAGIRRYGDALVPLDESLARCVVDVSGRPYFVHSGEPEGQQYHLIGGHFTGSMVAHALESLAFNAGFTVHLSLLAGRDPHHIAEAQFKAFARALRAAVEPDPRVTGIPSTKGAL
;
A
#
# COMPACT_ATOMS: atom_id res chain seq x y z
N MET A 1 -32.93 -16.30 10.23
CA MET A 1 -32.76 -14.85 10.00
C MET A 1 -32.18 -14.70 8.61
N THR A 2 -32.69 -13.77 7.80
CA THR A 2 -32.10 -13.42 6.51
C THR A 2 -30.72 -12.83 6.73
N THR A 3 -29.72 -13.35 6.03
CA THR A 3 -28.33 -12.92 6.02
C THR A 3 -28.04 -12.10 4.77
N LEU A 4 -26.84 -11.50 4.67
CA LEU A 4 -26.43 -10.80 3.45
C LEU A 4 -26.44 -11.74 2.24
N ASP A 5 -26.14 -13.03 2.43
CA ASP A 5 -26.12 -14.08 1.40
C ASP A 5 -27.47 -14.34 0.77
N ASP A 6 -28.54 -14.10 1.52
CA ASP A 6 -29.92 -14.22 1.04
C ASP A 6 -30.39 -13.03 0.19
N LEU A 7 -29.65 -11.91 0.18
CA LEU A 7 -29.98 -10.71 -0.61
C LEU A 7 -29.33 -10.78 -2.00
N PRO A 8 -29.91 -10.15 -3.06
CA PRO A 8 -29.31 -10.13 -4.40
C PRO A 8 -28.18 -9.09 -4.49
N LEU A 9 -27.17 -9.20 -3.61
CA LEU A 9 -25.98 -8.36 -3.65
C LEU A 9 -25.19 -8.66 -4.93
N ARG A 10 -24.58 -7.62 -5.52
CA ARG A 10 -23.67 -7.80 -6.67
C ARG A 10 -22.57 -8.80 -6.31
N ALA A 11 -22.24 -9.69 -7.24
CA ALA A 11 -21.27 -10.76 -7.03
C ALA A 11 -19.88 -10.23 -6.61
N ASP A 12 -19.47 -9.06 -7.11
CA ASP A 12 -18.17 -8.44 -6.82
C ASP A 12 -18.04 -7.84 -5.41
N LEU A 13 -19.16 -7.71 -4.68
CA LEU A 13 -19.19 -7.24 -3.29
C LEU A 13 -19.28 -8.40 -2.26
N ARG A 14 -19.50 -9.64 -2.71
CA ARG A 14 -19.54 -10.83 -1.85
C ARG A 14 -18.18 -11.07 -1.19
N GLY A 15 -18.20 -11.46 0.10
CA GLY A 15 -16.99 -11.74 0.87
C GLY A 15 -16.12 -10.51 1.22
N ARG A 16 -16.54 -9.29 0.86
CA ARG A 16 -15.84 -8.05 1.23
C ARG A 16 -16.23 -7.61 2.65
N SER A 17 -15.29 -7.01 3.36
CA SER A 17 -15.53 -6.38 4.66
C SER A 17 -15.69 -4.86 4.52
N PRO A 18 -16.57 -4.22 5.33
CA PRO A 18 -16.67 -2.76 5.37
C PRO A 18 -15.33 -2.12 5.73
N TYR A 19 -14.98 -1.03 5.04
CA TYR A 19 -13.81 -0.23 5.38
C TYR A 19 -14.07 0.58 6.66
N GLY A 20 -13.14 0.52 7.61
CA GLY A 20 -13.18 1.36 8.80
C GLY A 20 -12.11 0.96 9.80
N ALA A 21 -11.49 1.94 10.45
CA ALA A 21 -10.76 1.67 11.68
C ALA A 21 -11.76 1.27 12.78
N PRO A 22 -11.42 0.33 13.68
CA PRO A 22 -12.15 0.15 14.92
C PRO A 22 -12.25 1.50 15.67
N GLN A 23 -13.46 1.85 16.11
CA GLN A 23 -13.69 3.01 16.97
C GLN A 23 -13.58 2.56 18.43
N LEU A 24 -12.35 2.41 18.89
CA LEU A 24 -12.06 2.03 20.26
C LEU A 24 -12.00 3.28 21.15
N ASP A 25 -12.61 3.19 22.32
CA ASP A 25 -12.55 4.24 23.33
C ASP A 25 -11.30 4.01 24.20
N VAL A 26 -10.25 4.79 23.92
CA VAL A 26 -8.98 4.73 24.62
C VAL A 26 -8.50 6.14 24.95
N PRO A 27 -7.67 6.31 26.01
CA PRO A 27 -7.19 7.62 26.44
C PRO A 27 -6.45 8.40 25.34
N VAL A 28 -5.62 7.72 24.54
CA VAL A 28 -4.77 8.35 23.51
C VAL A 28 -5.05 7.71 22.15
N ARG A 29 -5.54 8.49 21.18
CA ARG A 29 -5.94 8.03 19.84
C ARG A 29 -5.06 8.65 18.77
N LEU A 30 -4.05 7.92 18.30
CA LEU A 30 -3.08 8.35 17.29
C LEU A 30 -3.12 7.49 16.02
N ASN A 31 -4.27 6.88 15.72
CA ASN A 31 -4.43 5.91 14.62
C ASN A 31 -5.09 6.48 13.36
N VAL A 32 -5.84 7.56 13.47
CA VAL A 32 -6.42 8.29 12.33
C VAL A 32 -5.72 9.63 12.25
N ASN A 33 -5.28 10.01 11.03
CA ASN A 33 -4.45 11.20 10.85
C ASN A 33 -5.31 12.47 10.97
N GLU A 34 -5.89 12.71 12.14
CA GLU A 34 -6.65 13.90 12.49
C GLU A 34 -5.70 14.95 13.08
N ASN A 35 -6.16 16.20 13.18
CA ASN A 35 -5.48 17.19 14.02
C ASN A 35 -5.99 16.99 15.44
N SER A 36 -5.08 16.68 16.38
CA SER A 36 -5.44 16.44 17.79
C SER A 36 -5.88 17.71 18.52
N HIS A 37 -5.63 18.90 17.96
CA HIS A 37 -6.07 20.15 18.58
C HIS A 37 -7.55 20.43 18.26
N PRO A 38 -8.35 20.84 19.26
CA PRO A 38 -9.73 21.24 19.02
C PRO A 38 -9.79 22.50 18.17
N VAL A 39 -10.94 22.71 17.51
CA VAL A 39 -11.22 23.93 16.75
C VAL A 39 -11.12 25.15 17.70
N PRO A 40 -10.34 26.20 17.36
CA PRO A 40 -10.18 27.38 18.21
C PRO A 40 -11.50 28.10 18.47
N ALA A 41 -11.67 28.68 19.66
CA ALA A 41 -12.93 29.31 20.09
C ALA A 41 -13.41 30.41 19.13
N GLU A 42 -12.50 31.23 18.59
CA GLU A 42 -12.85 32.26 17.60
C GLU A 42 -13.43 31.67 16.31
N VAL A 43 -12.94 30.50 15.90
CA VAL A 43 -13.46 29.77 14.73
C VAL A 43 -14.81 29.15 15.05
N VAL A 44 -15.01 28.61 16.27
CA VAL A 44 -16.32 28.12 16.73
C VAL A 44 -17.36 29.24 16.69
N SER A 45 -17.05 30.44 17.20
CA SER A 45 -17.96 31.58 17.13
C SER A 45 -18.27 32.02 15.69
N ALA A 46 -17.28 31.99 14.80
CA ALA A 46 -17.49 32.27 13.38
C ALA A 46 -18.39 31.22 12.71
N LEU A 47 -18.21 29.94 13.06
CA LEU A 47 -19.06 28.84 12.59
C LEU A 47 -20.50 29.01 13.05
N GLU A 48 -20.72 29.31 14.33
CA GLU A 48 -22.07 29.56 14.88
C GLU A 48 -22.76 30.71 14.14
N HIS A 49 -22.03 31.79 13.85
CA HIS A 49 -22.54 32.93 13.09
C HIS A 49 -22.97 32.55 11.67
N GLU A 50 -22.07 31.91 10.91
CA GLU A 50 -22.32 31.53 9.51
C GLU A 50 -23.40 30.44 9.39
N LEU A 51 -23.44 29.49 10.32
CA LEU A 51 -24.49 28.48 10.37
C LEU A 51 -25.85 29.11 10.67
N SER A 52 -25.92 30.01 11.65
CA SER A 52 -27.16 30.72 12.02
C SER A 52 -27.78 31.45 10.82
N ALA A 53 -26.94 32.06 9.97
CA ALA A 53 -27.38 32.76 8.78
C ALA A 53 -28.12 31.86 7.75
N VAL A 54 -27.83 30.55 7.72
CA VAL A 54 -28.46 29.61 6.77
C VAL A 54 -29.57 28.76 7.39
N LEU A 55 -29.73 28.76 8.72
CA LEU A 55 -30.73 27.92 9.40
C LEU A 55 -32.17 28.25 8.99
N HIS A 56 -32.46 29.53 8.72
CA HIS A 56 -33.80 29.96 8.30
C HIS A 56 -34.22 29.45 6.92
N ASP A 57 -33.25 29.10 6.05
CA ASP A 57 -33.49 28.70 4.66
C ASP A 57 -33.31 27.20 4.42
N LEU A 58 -33.22 26.37 5.47
CA LEU A 58 -33.05 24.91 5.34
C LEU A 58 -34.21 24.19 4.63
N ASN A 59 -35.34 24.86 4.45
CA ASN A 59 -36.44 24.35 3.62
C ASN A 59 -36.18 24.52 2.10
N ARG A 60 -35.08 25.14 1.70
CA ARG A 60 -34.67 25.35 0.30
C ARG A 60 -33.43 24.52 -0.03
N TYR A 61 -33.31 24.17 -1.32
CA TYR A 61 -32.07 23.56 -1.81
C TYR A 61 -30.91 24.56 -1.70
N PRO A 62 -29.69 24.09 -1.37
CA PRO A 62 -28.52 24.94 -1.26
C PRO A 62 -28.09 25.47 -2.63
N ASP A 63 -27.13 26.41 -2.62
CA ASP A 63 -26.41 26.78 -3.84
C ASP A 63 -25.79 25.51 -4.46
N ARG A 64 -26.24 25.20 -5.67
CA ARG A 64 -25.82 24.01 -6.39
C ARG A 64 -24.38 24.13 -6.86
N GLU A 65 -23.91 25.32 -7.21
CA GLU A 65 -22.55 25.55 -7.72
C GLU A 65 -21.56 25.95 -6.62
N PHE A 66 -22.06 26.19 -5.39
CA PHE A 66 -21.27 26.53 -4.21
C PHE A 66 -20.26 27.65 -4.50
N ASP A 67 -20.71 28.69 -5.19
CA ASP A 67 -19.87 29.73 -5.80
C ASP A 67 -19.13 30.55 -4.74
N ARG A 68 -19.78 30.82 -3.60
CA ARG A 68 -19.14 31.47 -2.44
C ARG A 68 -17.99 30.62 -1.91
N LEU A 69 -18.21 29.31 -1.78
CA LEU A 69 -17.19 28.38 -1.28
C LEU A 69 -16.03 28.25 -2.27
N ARG A 70 -16.30 28.17 -3.57
CA ARG A 70 -15.25 28.14 -4.60
C ARG A 70 -14.40 29.40 -4.56
N SER A 71 -15.02 30.56 -4.38
CA SER A 71 -14.31 31.82 -4.23
C SER A 71 -13.44 31.87 -2.97
N ALA A 72 -13.95 31.36 -1.84
CA ALA A 72 -13.18 31.28 -0.60
C ALA A 72 -11.97 30.32 -0.71
N LEU A 73 -12.16 29.15 -1.35
CA LEU A 73 -11.08 28.21 -1.62
C LEU A 73 -10.04 28.79 -2.56
N ALA A 74 -10.44 29.47 -3.64
CA ALA A 74 -9.54 30.13 -4.57
C ALA A 74 -8.66 31.17 -3.85
N HIS A 75 -9.28 32.01 -3.03
CA HIS A 75 -8.55 33.00 -2.23
C HIS A 75 -7.54 32.36 -1.26
N TYR A 76 -7.94 31.28 -0.58
CA TYR A 76 -7.02 30.54 0.29
C TYR A 76 -5.82 29.97 -0.49
N LEU A 77 -6.07 29.39 -1.66
CA LEU A 77 -5.05 28.75 -2.50
C LEU A 77 -4.12 29.76 -3.18
N ASP A 78 -4.60 30.95 -3.53
CA ASP A 78 -3.75 32.06 -3.96
C ASP A 78 -2.70 32.36 -2.87
N GLY A 79 -3.14 32.47 -1.61
CA GLY A 79 -2.23 32.65 -0.48
C GLY A 79 -1.23 31.50 -0.29
N VAL A 80 -1.59 30.25 -0.65
CA VAL A 80 -0.66 29.12 -0.67
C VAL A 80 0.41 29.30 -1.75
N LEU A 81 0.01 29.68 -2.97
CA LEU A 81 0.93 29.90 -4.09
C LEU A 81 1.88 31.08 -3.82
N GLU A 82 1.39 32.17 -3.21
CA GLU A 82 2.19 33.33 -2.81
C GLU A 82 3.33 32.95 -1.88
N ARG A 83 3.06 32.13 -0.86
CA ARG A 83 4.10 31.64 0.06
C ARG A 83 5.16 30.78 -0.64
N GLN A 84 4.85 30.23 -1.82
CA GLN A 84 5.78 29.46 -2.64
C GLN A 84 6.43 30.29 -3.77
N GLY A 85 6.36 31.63 -3.68
CA GLY A 85 6.97 32.54 -4.66
C GLY A 85 6.06 32.91 -5.84
N GLY A 86 4.76 32.61 -5.74
CA GLY A 86 3.74 33.08 -6.67
C GLY A 86 3.41 34.58 -6.50
N PRO A 87 2.66 35.17 -7.44
CA PRO A 87 2.33 36.60 -7.43
C PRO A 87 1.37 36.98 -6.29
N ALA A 88 1.67 38.08 -5.58
CA ALA A 88 0.95 38.54 -4.38
C ALA A 88 -0.49 39.02 -4.61
N ALA A 89 -1.40 38.70 -3.68
CA ALA A 89 -2.78 39.19 -3.63
C ALA A 89 -2.78 40.71 -3.39
N GLY A 90 -3.14 41.47 -4.44
CA GLY A 90 -3.26 42.93 -4.35
C GLY A 90 -2.94 43.69 -5.63
N THR A 91 -2.37 43.04 -6.65
CA THR A 91 -2.24 43.66 -7.98
C THR A 91 -3.50 43.36 -8.80
N ALA A 92 -4.52 44.22 -8.64
CA ALA A 92 -5.70 44.16 -9.49
C ALA A 92 -5.28 44.30 -10.96
N ALA A 93 -5.63 43.32 -11.79
CA ALA A 93 -5.64 43.52 -13.24
C ALA A 93 -6.61 44.67 -13.56
N PRO A 94 -6.30 45.56 -14.52
CA PRO A 94 -7.18 46.68 -14.85
C PRO A 94 -8.55 46.15 -15.30
N GLU A 95 -9.62 46.77 -14.82
CA GLU A 95 -11.01 46.45 -15.19
C GLU A 95 -11.16 46.43 -16.71
N ARG A 96 -11.46 45.25 -17.28
CA ARG A 96 -11.91 45.13 -18.68
C ARG A 96 -13.43 45.04 -18.70
N THR A 97 -14.03 45.79 -19.62
CA THR A 97 -15.48 45.86 -19.83
C THR A 97 -16.02 44.57 -20.45
N ASP A 98 -17.30 44.27 -20.20
CA ASP A 98 -18.02 43.03 -20.54
C ASP A 98 -18.05 42.63 -22.03
N SER A 99 -17.42 43.40 -22.93
CA SER A 99 -17.42 43.14 -24.38
C SER A 99 -16.23 42.33 -24.91
N GLU A 100 -15.25 41.96 -24.06
CA GLU A 100 -14.02 41.24 -24.49
C GLU A 100 -13.89 39.79 -23.99
N ARG A 101 -14.92 39.17 -23.38
CA ARG A 101 -14.86 37.75 -22.96
C ARG A 101 -14.99 36.80 -24.15
N SER A 102 -13.92 36.67 -24.92
CA SER A 102 -13.66 35.57 -25.85
C SER A 102 -13.02 34.39 -25.11
N ALA A 103 -13.50 33.18 -25.35
CA ALA A 103 -13.21 31.95 -24.60
C ALA A 103 -11.80 31.33 -24.79
N THR A 104 -10.79 32.14 -25.08
CA THR A 104 -9.41 31.68 -25.26
C THR A 104 -8.44 32.78 -24.84
N GLU A 105 -8.19 32.91 -23.54
CA GLU A 105 -6.99 33.54 -23.01
C GLU A 105 -6.77 33.02 -21.59
N ASN A 106 -5.89 32.01 -21.48
CA ASN A 106 -5.32 31.56 -20.22
C ASN A 106 -4.48 32.74 -19.67
N THR A 107 -5.10 33.58 -18.84
CA THR A 107 -4.38 34.69 -18.22
C THR A 107 -3.36 34.09 -17.26
N GLY A 108 -2.09 34.08 -17.67
CA GLY A 108 -0.92 33.59 -16.90
C GLY A 108 -0.63 34.42 -15.66
N THR A 109 -1.64 34.64 -14.81
CA THR A 109 -1.55 35.40 -13.56
C THR A 109 -1.07 34.56 -12.39
N GLY A 110 -0.85 33.25 -12.56
CA GLY A 110 -0.42 32.35 -11.48
C GLY A 110 -1.42 32.22 -10.32
N ARG A 111 -2.66 32.70 -10.50
CA ARG A 111 -3.75 32.67 -9.53
C ARG A 111 -4.74 31.56 -9.85
N ILE A 112 -5.49 31.10 -8.85
CA ILE A 112 -6.55 30.10 -9.01
C ILE A 112 -7.89 30.79 -9.28
N ASP A 113 -8.49 30.52 -10.44
CA ASP A 113 -9.86 30.97 -10.73
C ASP A 113 -10.87 30.07 -9.99
N PRO A 114 -11.94 30.60 -9.35
CA PRO A 114 -13.02 29.77 -8.79
C PRO A 114 -13.58 28.72 -9.78
N ALA A 115 -13.55 29.02 -11.09
CA ALA A 115 -13.89 28.11 -12.18
C ALA A 115 -13.08 26.80 -12.16
N GLN A 116 -11.87 26.81 -11.59
CA GLN A 116 -10.96 25.67 -11.46
C GLN A 116 -11.24 24.77 -10.24
N ILE A 117 -12.16 25.16 -9.37
CA ILE A 117 -12.37 24.49 -8.08
C ILE A 117 -13.64 23.65 -8.10
N TRP A 118 -13.50 22.41 -7.63
CA TRP A 118 -14.59 21.48 -7.37
C TRP A 118 -14.56 21.03 -5.90
N ALA A 119 -15.67 21.18 -5.17
CA ALA A 119 -15.78 20.73 -3.78
C ALA A 119 -16.79 19.58 -3.64
N ALA A 120 -16.57 18.70 -2.65
CA ALA A 120 -17.47 17.60 -2.33
C ALA A 120 -17.34 17.17 -0.85
N ASN A 121 -18.16 16.19 -0.42
CA ASN A 121 -18.24 15.68 0.94
C ASN A 121 -16.98 14.86 1.30
N GLY A 122 -15.89 15.55 1.58
CA GLY A 122 -14.56 14.99 1.78
C GLY A 122 -13.89 14.60 0.47
N SER A 123 -12.58 14.36 0.53
CA SER A 123 -11.79 13.97 -0.65
C SER A 123 -12.27 12.65 -1.26
N ASN A 124 -12.88 11.76 -0.45
CA ASN A 124 -13.46 10.51 -0.96
C ASN A 124 -14.52 10.76 -2.06
N GLU A 125 -15.44 11.73 -1.86
CA GLU A 125 -16.46 12.04 -2.88
C GLU A 125 -15.84 12.80 -4.06
N VAL A 126 -14.83 13.65 -3.83
CA VAL A 126 -14.06 14.30 -4.91
C VAL A 126 -13.42 13.25 -5.82
N LEU A 127 -12.70 12.29 -5.25
CA LEU A 127 -12.07 11.20 -5.99
C LEU A 127 -13.11 10.30 -6.69
N ALA A 128 -14.25 10.05 -6.05
CA ALA A 128 -15.35 9.31 -6.67
C ALA A 128 -15.90 10.02 -7.91
N HIS A 129 -16.14 11.33 -7.86
CA HIS A 129 -16.57 12.10 -9.03
C HIS A 129 -15.51 12.07 -10.15
N ILE A 130 -14.22 12.22 -9.80
CA ILE A 130 -13.14 12.14 -10.80
C ILE A 130 -13.13 10.77 -11.47
N LEU A 131 -13.24 9.69 -10.70
CA LEU A 131 -13.25 8.32 -11.23
C LEU A 131 -14.54 7.96 -11.98
N GLN A 132 -15.68 8.55 -11.64
CA GLN A 132 -16.91 8.42 -12.43
C GLN A 132 -16.79 9.11 -13.80
N ALA A 133 -16.12 10.26 -13.86
CA ALA A 133 -15.97 11.03 -15.11
C ALA A 133 -14.85 10.51 -16.01
N PHE A 134 -13.71 10.11 -15.42
CA PHE A 134 -12.49 9.78 -16.16
C PHE A 134 -12.04 8.33 -16.01
N GLY A 135 -12.52 7.62 -14.99
CA GLY A 135 -12.38 6.16 -14.85
C GLY A 135 -13.64 5.43 -15.33
N GLY A 136 -14.17 4.54 -14.48
CA GLY A 136 -15.36 3.75 -14.77
C GLY A 136 -15.12 2.43 -15.52
N PRO A 137 -16.20 1.72 -15.88
CA PRO A 137 -16.13 0.41 -16.52
C PRO A 137 -15.28 0.40 -17.81
N GLY A 138 -14.38 -0.58 -17.90
CA GLY A 138 -13.47 -0.73 -19.05
C GLY A 138 -12.26 0.19 -19.02
N ARG A 139 -12.11 1.02 -17.99
CA ARG A 139 -10.94 1.86 -17.74
C ARG A 139 -10.13 1.39 -16.54
N THR A 140 -8.93 1.91 -16.44
CA THR A 140 -7.94 1.54 -15.42
C THR A 140 -7.44 2.76 -14.66
N ALA A 141 -7.25 2.61 -13.36
CA ALA A 141 -6.53 3.56 -12.54
C ALA A 141 -5.30 2.91 -11.93
N LEU A 142 -4.17 3.60 -11.97
CA LEU A 142 -2.88 3.13 -11.47
C LEU A 142 -2.46 3.93 -10.24
N GLY A 143 -1.88 3.29 -9.24
CA GLY A 143 -1.23 3.96 -8.12
C GLY A 143 -0.03 3.20 -7.58
N PHE A 144 0.87 3.93 -6.93
CA PHE A 144 2.12 3.39 -6.39
C PHE A 144 1.97 2.97 -4.93
N THR A 145 1.97 1.66 -4.64
CA THR A 145 1.69 1.07 -3.33
C THR A 145 2.97 0.75 -2.54
N PRO A 146 2.96 0.81 -1.19
CA PRO A 146 1.83 1.17 -0.34
C PRO A 146 1.47 2.66 -0.44
N SER A 147 0.18 2.94 -0.55
CA SER A 147 -0.38 4.30 -0.58
C SER A 147 -1.79 4.31 0.03
N TYR A 148 -2.57 5.35 -0.23
CA TYR A 148 -3.82 5.58 0.48
C TYR A 148 -4.85 4.50 0.12
N SER A 149 -5.28 3.76 1.14
CA SER A 149 -6.22 2.62 1.04
C SER A 149 -7.52 2.93 0.30
N MET A 150 -7.98 4.18 0.27
CA MET A 150 -9.21 4.54 -0.42
C MET A 150 -9.05 4.65 -1.94
N HIS A 151 -7.85 4.87 -2.48
CA HIS A 151 -7.64 4.96 -3.93
C HIS A 151 -8.11 3.68 -4.66
N PRO A 152 -7.68 2.45 -4.29
CA PRO A 152 -8.19 1.23 -4.92
C PRO A 152 -9.68 0.98 -4.64
N LEU A 153 -10.17 1.30 -3.43
CA LEU A 153 -11.56 1.06 -3.06
C LEU A 153 -12.55 1.94 -3.85
N ILE A 154 -12.22 3.22 -4.03
CA ILE A 154 -13.05 4.16 -4.82
C ILE A 154 -12.93 3.83 -6.32
N THR A 155 -11.76 3.40 -6.79
CA THR A 155 -11.58 2.92 -8.17
C THR A 155 -12.50 1.73 -8.44
N ALA A 156 -12.48 0.72 -7.56
CA ALA A 156 -13.33 -0.47 -7.71
C ALA A 156 -14.83 -0.13 -7.59
N SER A 157 -15.23 0.76 -6.67
CA SER A 157 -16.64 1.12 -6.49
C SER A 157 -17.25 1.89 -7.66
N THR A 158 -16.41 2.56 -8.46
CA THR A 158 -16.81 3.24 -9.70
C THR A 158 -16.75 2.32 -10.93
N GLY A 159 -16.30 1.08 -10.76
CA GLY A 159 -16.23 0.06 -11.82
C GLY A 159 -14.95 0.07 -12.66
N ALA A 160 -13.96 0.92 -12.32
CA ALA A 160 -12.64 0.87 -12.93
C ALA A 160 -11.78 -0.24 -12.32
N ALA A 161 -10.81 -0.75 -13.10
CA ALA A 161 -9.82 -1.68 -12.61
C ALA A 161 -8.65 -0.93 -11.93
N TRP A 162 -8.18 -1.44 -10.80
CA TRP A 162 -7.02 -0.90 -10.09
C TRP A 162 -5.73 -1.62 -10.50
N ILE A 163 -4.68 -0.85 -10.77
CA ILE A 163 -3.32 -1.33 -11.05
C ILE A 163 -2.42 -0.85 -9.92
N ALA A 164 -1.95 -1.79 -9.11
CA ALA A 164 -0.97 -1.52 -8.06
C ALA A 164 0.45 -1.68 -8.62
N VAL A 165 1.27 -0.65 -8.46
CA VAL A 165 2.70 -0.68 -8.79
C VAL A 165 3.49 -0.46 -7.52
N ASP A 166 4.49 -1.29 -7.24
CA ASP A 166 5.26 -1.14 -6.02
C ASP A 166 6.11 0.13 -6.03
N ARG A 167 6.16 0.79 -4.87
CA ARG A 167 7.16 1.82 -4.56
C ARG A 167 8.54 1.20 -4.41
N GLU A 168 9.54 2.05 -4.43
CA GLU A 168 10.92 1.65 -4.19
C GLU A 168 11.13 1.21 -2.72
N ALA A 169 12.29 0.62 -2.43
CA ALA A 169 12.54 0.02 -1.12
C ALA A 169 12.55 1.05 0.03
N ASP A 170 12.78 2.32 -0.28
CA ASP A 170 12.69 3.47 0.61
C ASP A 170 11.30 4.12 0.63
N PHE A 171 10.30 3.46 0.01
CA PHE A 171 8.95 3.97 -0.23
C PHE A 171 8.86 5.18 -1.18
N GLY A 172 9.95 5.51 -1.88
CA GLY A 172 10.02 6.54 -2.90
C GLY A 172 9.41 6.14 -4.24
N ILE A 173 9.37 7.11 -5.16
CA ILE A 173 9.05 6.94 -6.58
C ILE A 173 10.06 7.78 -7.37
N SER A 174 10.90 7.15 -8.19
CA SER A 174 11.74 7.83 -9.17
C SER A 174 11.00 8.17 -10.46
N VAL A 175 11.58 9.09 -11.25
CA VAL A 175 11.07 9.42 -12.59
C VAL A 175 11.05 8.17 -13.47
N GLU A 176 12.11 7.37 -13.40
CA GLU A 176 12.29 6.17 -14.20
C GLU A 176 11.22 5.12 -13.89
N SER A 177 10.99 4.82 -12.60
CA SER A 177 9.99 3.83 -12.18
C SER A 177 8.57 4.31 -12.51
N ALA A 178 8.27 5.60 -12.32
CA ALA A 178 6.98 6.16 -12.65
C ALA A 178 6.66 6.12 -14.15
N VAL A 179 7.61 6.54 -14.99
CA VAL A 179 7.43 6.56 -16.45
C VAL A 179 7.34 5.15 -17.02
N ALA A 180 8.14 4.21 -16.50
CA ALA A 180 8.07 2.80 -16.91
C ALA A 180 6.66 2.23 -16.66
N ALA A 181 6.13 2.41 -15.45
CA ALA A 181 4.79 1.95 -15.06
C ALA A 181 3.68 2.54 -15.95
N VAL A 182 3.72 3.85 -16.19
CA VAL A 182 2.72 4.53 -17.04
C VAL A 182 2.77 4.01 -18.48
N ARG A 183 3.96 3.79 -19.04
CA ARG A 183 4.12 3.28 -20.41
C ARG A 183 3.70 1.83 -20.56
N GLU A 184 4.01 1.01 -19.57
CA GLU A 184 3.63 -0.41 -19.56
C GLU A 184 2.11 -0.57 -19.50
N HIS A 185 1.47 0.10 -18.55
CA HIS A 185 0.06 -0.14 -18.26
C HIS A 185 -0.90 0.76 -19.03
N ARG A 186 -0.42 1.93 -19.51
CA ARG A 186 -1.22 2.95 -20.21
C ARG A 186 -2.55 3.28 -19.50
N PRO A 187 -2.51 3.64 -18.21
CA PRO A 187 -3.72 3.84 -17.42
C PRO A 187 -4.51 5.09 -17.84
N ASP A 188 -5.83 5.06 -17.64
CA ASP A 188 -6.71 6.21 -17.88
C ASP A 188 -6.60 7.27 -16.77
N VAL A 189 -6.28 6.82 -15.55
CA VAL A 189 -6.06 7.67 -14.37
C VAL A 189 -4.78 7.22 -13.65
N VAL A 190 -3.91 8.17 -13.28
CA VAL A 190 -2.73 7.90 -12.43
C VAL A 190 -2.89 8.64 -11.11
N PHE A 191 -2.75 7.93 -9.98
CA PHE A 191 -2.72 8.49 -8.64
C PHE A 191 -1.28 8.68 -8.16
N LEU A 192 -0.97 9.90 -7.71
CA LEU A 192 0.26 10.26 -7.01
C LEU A 192 -0.14 10.90 -5.67
N CYS A 193 0.23 10.29 -4.54
CA CYS A 193 -0.07 10.82 -3.21
C CYS A 193 1.19 11.47 -2.61
N THR A 194 1.10 12.75 -2.23
CA THR A 194 2.23 13.53 -1.72
C THR A 194 1.77 14.66 -0.77
N PRO A 195 2.22 14.68 0.49
CA PRO A 195 2.92 13.60 1.21
C PRO A 195 2.13 12.27 1.18
N ASN A 196 2.81 11.14 1.02
CA ASN A 196 2.14 9.84 0.87
C ASN A 196 1.57 9.33 2.21
N ASN A 197 0.40 8.69 2.18
CA ASN A 197 -0.11 7.90 3.29
C ASN A 197 -0.06 6.42 2.88
N PRO A 198 0.62 5.52 3.63
CA PRO A 198 1.01 5.67 5.03
C PRO A 198 2.46 6.05 5.31
N THR A 199 3.30 6.26 4.30
CA THR A 199 4.77 6.35 4.48
C THR A 199 5.28 7.72 4.89
N GLY A 200 4.51 8.78 4.63
CA GLY A 200 4.80 10.16 5.05
C GLY A 200 5.69 10.95 4.08
N ASN A 201 6.46 10.31 3.21
CA ASN A 201 7.39 11.00 2.30
C ASN A 201 6.68 11.85 1.23
N GLY A 202 7.28 13.01 0.91
CA GLY A 202 6.91 13.82 -0.24
C GLY A 202 7.40 13.23 -1.58
N LEU A 203 6.84 13.75 -2.67
CA LEU A 203 7.19 13.44 -4.06
C LEU A 203 7.74 14.69 -4.76
N ASP A 204 8.82 14.54 -5.52
CA ASP A 204 9.36 15.61 -6.36
C ASP A 204 8.41 15.92 -7.53
N LEU A 205 8.23 17.21 -7.83
CA LEU A 205 7.43 17.66 -8.98
C LEU A 205 7.96 17.13 -10.32
N ALA A 206 9.25 16.86 -10.43
CA ALA A 206 9.83 16.24 -11.63
C ALA A 206 9.19 14.88 -11.96
N VAL A 207 8.77 14.11 -10.95
CA VAL A 207 8.04 12.86 -11.15
C VAL A 207 6.64 13.14 -11.70
N VAL A 208 5.95 14.14 -11.16
CA VAL A 208 4.61 14.55 -11.62
C VAL A 208 4.66 14.99 -13.08
N GLU A 209 5.62 15.85 -13.44
CA GLU A 209 5.83 16.31 -14.82
C GLU A 209 6.15 15.16 -15.77
N ALA A 210 7.02 14.23 -15.36
CA ALA A 210 7.36 13.06 -16.16
C ALA A 210 6.16 12.13 -16.39
N VAL A 211 5.32 11.92 -15.37
CA VAL A 211 4.07 11.15 -15.47
C VAL A 211 3.08 11.87 -16.39
N LEU A 212 2.92 13.18 -16.28
CA LEU A 212 2.06 13.98 -17.16
C LEU A 212 2.52 13.91 -18.63
N ALA A 213 3.83 13.90 -18.87
CA ALA A 213 4.41 13.77 -20.20
C ALA A 213 4.24 12.34 -20.78
N ALA A 214 4.33 11.31 -19.94
CA ALA A 214 4.19 9.92 -20.36
C ALA A 214 2.73 9.44 -20.48
N SER A 215 1.82 10.05 -19.72
CA SER A 215 0.40 9.66 -19.64
C SER A 215 -0.46 10.41 -20.66
N THR A 216 -1.39 9.68 -21.30
CA THR A 216 -2.48 10.26 -22.09
C THR A 216 -3.74 10.53 -21.27
N GLY A 217 -3.82 9.95 -20.06
CA GLY A 217 -4.96 10.04 -19.15
C GLY A 217 -4.89 11.21 -18.17
N ILE A 218 -5.76 11.17 -17.16
CA ILE A 218 -5.77 12.12 -16.03
C ILE A 218 -4.69 11.74 -15.02
N VAL A 219 -4.01 12.74 -14.47
CA VAL A 219 -3.07 12.56 -13.36
C VAL A 219 -3.65 13.27 -12.14
N ILE A 220 -3.90 12.52 -11.08
CA ILE A 220 -4.39 13.03 -9.80
C ILE A 220 -3.20 13.11 -8.85
N VAL A 221 -2.90 14.31 -8.37
CA VAL A 221 -1.99 14.51 -7.25
C VAL A 221 -2.82 14.74 -5.99
N ASP A 222 -2.81 13.78 -5.08
CA ASP A 222 -3.50 13.84 -3.79
C ASP A 222 -2.59 14.49 -2.74
N GLU A 223 -2.88 15.75 -2.43
CA GLU A 223 -2.16 16.63 -1.51
C GLU A 223 -2.87 16.77 -0.16
N ALA A 224 -3.49 15.70 0.34
CA ALA A 224 -4.22 15.73 1.62
C ALA A 224 -3.40 16.20 2.84
N TYR A 225 -2.07 16.15 2.78
CA TYR A 225 -1.16 16.51 3.88
C TYR A 225 -0.22 17.68 3.54
N ALA A 226 -0.43 18.38 2.43
CA ALA A 226 0.50 19.40 1.93
C ALA A 226 0.74 20.55 2.93
N GLU A 227 -0.23 20.88 3.78
CA GLU A 227 -0.07 21.91 4.80
C GLU A 227 0.96 21.55 5.89
N PHE A 228 1.29 20.27 6.10
CA PHE A 228 2.29 19.81 7.08
C PHE A 228 3.71 19.70 6.51
N ALA A 229 3.87 19.90 5.21
CA ALA A 229 5.11 19.58 4.53
C ALA A 229 6.26 20.51 4.95
N ARG A 230 7.47 19.95 5.05
CA ARG A 230 8.66 20.68 5.50
C ARG A 230 9.02 21.83 4.56
N PRO A 231 9.83 22.80 5.03
CA PRO A 231 10.41 23.83 4.16
C PRO A 231 11.08 23.21 2.92
N GLY A 232 10.71 23.71 1.74
CA GLY A 232 11.17 23.18 0.45
C GLY A 232 10.14 22.36 -0.32
N PHE A 233 9.03 21.93 0.32
CA PHE A 233 7.92 21.32 -0.39
C PHE A 233 7.30 22.29 -1.40
N ARG A 234 7.04 21.81 -2.62
CA ARG A 234 6.35 22.55 -3.67
C ARG A 234 5.06 21.85 -4.04
N THR A 235 3.97 22.62 -4.11
CA THR A 235 2.67 22.05 -4.51
C THR A 235 2.59 21.85 -6.02
N ALA A 236 1.94 20.77 -6.43
CA ALA A 236 1.56 20.49 -7.81
C ALA A 236 0.58 21.51 -8.39
N LEU A 237 -0.05 22.36 -7.56
CA LEU A 237 -0.85 23.50 -8.03
C LEU A 237 -0.03 24.42 -8.96
N THR A 238 1.28 24.52 -8.74
CA THR A 238 2.19 25.33 -9.57
C THR A 238 2.32 24.81 -11.00
N LEU A 239 1.93 23.57 -11.27
CA LEU A 239 1.98 22.93 -12.59
C LEU A 239 0.65 23.07 -13.37
N LEU A 240 -0.45 23.46 -12.72
CA LEU A 240 -1.77 23.52 -13.35
C LEU A 240 -1.85 24.39 -14.63
N PRO A 241 -1.19 25.57 -14.72
CA PRO A 241 -1.31 26.43 -15.91
C PRO A 241 -0.92 25.75 -17.22
N ASP A 242 0.06 24.84 -17.17
CA ASP A 242 0.64 24.16 -18.34
C ASP A 242 0.08 22.74 -18.55
N HIS A 243 -0.67 22.22 -17.58
CA HIS A 243 -1.07 20.82 -17.55
C HIS A 243 -2.58 20.63 -17.33
N PRO A 244 -3.41 20.71 -18.40
CA PRO A 244 -4.87 20.61 -18.27
C PRO A 244 -5.40 19.23 -17.85
N ARG A 245 -4.55 18.18 -17.87
CA ARG A 245 -4.86 16.82 -17.40
C ARG A 245 -4.49 16.59 -15.93
N LEU A 246 -3.87 17.57 -15.28
CA LEU A 246 -3.53 17.52 -13.86
C LEU A 246 -4.75 17.90 -13.02
N ILE A 247 -5.01 17.11 -11.99
CA ILE A 247 -5.98 17.41 -10.94
C ILE A 247 -5.25 17.34 -9.61
N VAL A 248 -5.28 18.42 -8.84
CA VAL A 248 -4.73 18.43 -7.48
C VAL A 248 -5.87 18.32 -6.49
N SER A 249 -5.92 17.23 -5.71
CA SER A 249 -6.93 17.05 -4.66
C SER A 249 -6.37 17.46 -3.30
N ARG A 250 -7.21 18.10 -2.49
CA ARG A 250 -6.90 18.52 -1.11
C ARG A 250 -8.09 18.29 -0.18
N THR A 251 -7.88 18.54 1.10
CA THR A 251 -8.86 18.26 2.14
C THR A 251 -8.85 19.28 3.27
N MET A 252 -9.99 19.48 3.93
CA MET A 252 -10.04 20.18 5.22
C MET A 252 -10.05 19.19 6.41
N SER A 253 -9.93 17.88 6.16
CA SER A 253 -10.05 16.86 7.20
C SER A 253 -8.78 16.66 8.05
N LYS A 254 -7.69 17.35 7.70
CA LYS A 254 -6.34 17.10 8.24
C LYS A 254 -5.85 18.33 8.99
N ALA A 255 -4.94 19.12 8.42
CA ALA A 255 -4.39 20.32 9.06
C ALA A 255 -5.46 21.30 9.56
N PHE A 256 -6.54 21.47 8.80
CA PHE A 256 -7.67 22.34 9.14
C PHE A 256 -8.50 21.90 10.36
N ALA A 257 -8.21 20.75 11.00
CA ALA A 257 -8.97 20.22 12.14
C ALA A 257 -10.49 20.10 11.88
N PHE A 258 -10.89 19.88 10.61
CA PHE A 258 -12.28 19.99 10.16
C PHE A 258 -12.84 18.68 9.60
N ALA A 259 -12.34 17.55 10.11
CA ALA A 259 -12.73 16.21 9.66
C ALA A 259 -14.23 15.95 9.75
N GLY A 260 -14.89 16.42 10.81
CA GLY A 260 -16.32 16.19 11.08
C GLY A 260 -17.27 16.87 10.08
N VAL A 261 -16.86 17.97 9.43
CA VAL A 261 -17.70 18.69 8.45
C VAL A 261 -17.67 18.05 7.07
N ARG A 262 -16.72 17.13 6.83
CA ARG A 262 -16.57 16.39 5.57
C ARG A 262 -16.42 17.32 4.36
N LEU A 263 -15.37 18.13 4.31
CA LEU A 263 -15.04 18.89 3.09
C LEU A 263 -13.72 18.43 2.45
N GLY A 264 -13.77 18.15 1.15
CA GLY A 264 -12.60 18.00 0.29
C GLY A 264 -12.83 18.75 -1.01
N TYR A 265 -11.75 19.04 -1.72
CA TYR A 265 -11.82 19.76 -2.98
C TYR A 265 -10.73 19.31 -3.97
N ALA A 266 -10.93 19.64 -5.23
CA ALA A 266 -9.96 19.50 -6.29
C ALA A 266 -9.79 20.83 -7.03
N VAL A 267 -8.57 21.05 -7.53
CA VAL A 267 -8.21 22.17 -8.39
C VAL A 267 -7.72 21.60 -9.71
N ALA A 268 -8.35 22.01 -10.81
CA ALA A 268 -8.06 21.49 -12.14
C ALA A 268 -8.42 22.52 -13.22
N HIS A 269 -8.13 22.21 -14.48
CA HIS A 269 -8.60 23.01 -15.60
C HIS A 269 -10.15 23.13 -15.59
N PRO A 270 -10.78 24.27 -15.93
CA PRO A 270 -12.24 24.44 -15.85
C PRO A 270 -13.05 23.38 -16.62
N ALA A 271 -12.53 22.90 -17.76
CA ALA A 271 -13.16 21.81 -18.52
C ALA A 271 -13.24 20.48 -17.74
N VAL A 272 -12.30 20.23 -16.82
CA VAL A 272 -12.40 19.08 -15.90
C VAL A 272 -13.55 19.30 -14.93
N ILE A 273 -13.70 20.51 -14.40
CA ILE A 273 -14.79 20.88 -13.47
C ILE A 273 -16.15 20.72 -14.16
N ASP A 274 -16.26 21.07 -15.44
CA ASP A 274 -17.45 20.82 -16.25
C ASP A 274 -17.74 19.32 -16.40
N ALA A 275 -16.73 18.47 -16.55
CA ALA A 275 -16.92 17.02 -16.55
C ALA A 275 -17.43 16.50 -15.19
N LEU A 276 -16.91 17.02 -14.07
CA LEU A 276 -17.36 16.62 -12.73
C LEU A 276 -18.82 17.02 -12.44
N ARG A 277 -19.30 18.11 -13.06
CA ARG A 277 -20.72 18.52 -12.99
C ARG A 277 -21.67 17.49 -13.62
N LEU A 278 -21.20 16.65 -14.54
CA LEU A 278 -22.01 15.63 -15.22
C LEU A 278 -22.32 14.42 -14.34
N VAL A 279 -21.45 14.10 -13.38
CA VAL A 279 -21.50 12.84 -12.63
C VAL A 279 -21.95 13.01 -11.18
N ARG A 280 -21.84 14.23 -10.64
CA ARG A 280 -22.30 14.52 -9.28
C ARG A 280 -23.78 14.23 -9.09
N LEU A 281 -24.16 14.00 -7.84
CA LEU A 281 -25.54 14.18 -7.44
C LEU A 281 -25.84 15.69 -7.30
N PRO A 282 -26.92 16.21 -7.91
CA PRO A 282 -27.29 17.61 -7.72
C PRO A 282 -27.50 17.94 -6.25
N TYR A 283 -26.96 19.09 -5.81
CA TYR A 283 -27.04 19.54 -4.41
C TYR A 283 -26.33 18.63 -3.40
N HIS A 284 -25.29 17.90 -3.82
CA HIS A 284 -24.52 17.00 -2.94
C HIS A 284 -23.91 17.70 -1.72
N LEU A 285 -23.53 18.98 -1.84
CA LEU A 285 -23.02 19.78 -0.72
C LEU A 285 -24.13 20.58 -0.04
N SER A 286 -24.38 20.28 1.23
CA SER A 286 -25.41 20.95 2.04
C SER A 286 -25.09 22.43 2.30
N ALA A 287 -26.11 23.25 2.52
CA ALA A 287 -25.94 24.67 2.91
C ALA A 287 -25.10 24.81 4.20
N LEU A 288 -25.29 23.89 5.15
CA LEU A 288 -24.54 23.86 6.41
C LEU A 288 -23.05 23.61 6.16
N THR A 289 -22.72 22.60 5.35
CA THR A 289 -21.33 22.28 4.98
C THR A 289 -20.66 23.45 4.25
N GLN A 290 -21.38 24.08 3.31
CA GLN A 290 -20.86 25.23 2.56
C GLN A 290 -20.59 26.43 3.46
N ALA A 291 -21.52 26.77 4.36
CA ALA A 291 -21.37 27.88 5.30
C ALA A 291 -20.23 27.62 6.29
N ALA A 292 -20.19 26.42 6.88
CA ALA A 292 -19.16 26.02 7.84
C ALA A 292 -17.75 26.05 7.20
N ALA A 293 -17.62 25.57 5.97
CA ALA A 293 -16.37 25.63 5.23
C ALA A 293 -15.92 27.06 4.92
N CYS A 294 -16.83 27.95 4.50
CA CYS A 294 -16.52 29.37 4.29
C CYS A 294 -15.99 30.02 5.57
N ALA A 295 -16.62 29.75 6.72
CA ALA A 295 -16.20 30.26 8.02
C ALA A 295 -14.78 29.79 8.39
N ALA A 296 -14.51 28.49 8.19
CA ALA A 296 -13.21 27.89 8.47
C ALA A 296 -12.11 28.46 7.55
N LEU A 297 -12.39 28.67 6.25
CA LEU A 297 -11.43 29.25 5.31
C LEU A 297 -11.08 30.71 5.65
N ALA A 298 -12.07 31.49 6.09
CA ALA A 298 -11.83 32.87 6.55
C ALA A 298 -10.91 32.94 7.79
N HIS A 299 -10.83 31.84 8.55
CA HIS A 299 -9.98 31.72 9.74
C HIS A 299 -8.88 30.66 9.55
N ALA A 300 -8.47 30.41 8.31
CA ALA A 300 -7.41 29.44 8.00
C ALA A 300 -6.11 29.68 8.79
N PRO A 301 -5.63 30.94 9.00
CA PRO A 301 -4.44 31.17 9.83
C PRO A 301 -4.57 30.63 11.26
N ALA A 302 -5.74 30.77 11.88
CA ALA A 302 -6.00 30.27 13.24
C ALA A 302 -6.05 28.74 13.29
N LEU A 303 -6.71 28.12 12.32
CA LEU A 303 -6.79 26.65 12.22
C LEU A 303 -5.43 26.01 11.95
N LEU A 304 -4.61 26.66 11.12
CA LEU A 304 -3.29 26.18 10.72
C LEU A 304 -2.18 26.57 11.71
N ALA A 305 -2.45 27.39 12.72
CA ALA A 305 -1.47 27.81 13.72
C ALA A 305 -0.88 26.64 14.53
N THR A 306 -1.58 25.50 14.58
CA THR A 306 -1.14 24.29 15.29
C THR A 306 -0.26 23.36 14.46
N VAL A 307 -0.10 23.63 13.16
CA VAL A 307 0.68 22.78 12.24
C VAL A 307 2.13 22.67 12.70
N ASP A 308 2.77 23.79 13.03
CA ASP A 308 4.18 23.79 13.45
C ASP A 308 4.37 23.00 14.76
N ALA A 309 3.43 23.10 15.70
CA ALA A 309 3.45 22.36 16.95
C ALA A 309 3.32 20.84 16.72
N LEU A 310 2.44 20.41 15.80
CA LEU A 310 2.30 19.01 15.41
C LEU A 310 3.55 18.49 14.68
N VAL A 311 4.17 19.31 13.83
CA VAL A 311 5.44 18.97 13.17
C VAL A 311 6.55 18.81 14.21
N GLU A 312 6.64 19.70 15.21
CA GLU A 312 7.58 19.55 16.32
C GLU A 312 7.36 18.24 17.08
N GLN A 313 6.10 17.90 17.40
CA GLN A 313 5.78 16.63 18.06
C GLN A 313 6.15 15.42 17.19
N ARG A 314 5.89 15.47 15.87
CA ARG A 314 6.33 14.44 14.93
C ARG A 314 7.84 14.21 15.00
N GLU A 315 8.65 15.28 15.01
CA GLU A 315 10.10 15.16 15.11
C GLU A 315 10.55 14.60 16.46
N ARG A 316 9.89 14.97 17.57
CA ARG A 316 10.12 14.38 18.89
C ARG A 316 9.84 12.87 18.90
N MET A 317 8.72 12.45 18.33
CA MET A 317 8.35 11.03 18.22
C MET A 317 9.34 10.26 17.36
N ALA A 318 9.78 10.84 16.24
CA ALA A 318 10.78 10.22 15.36
C ALA A 318 12.10 9.99 16.09
N ALA A 319 12.60 11.00 16.81
CA ALA A 319 13.82 10.88 17.61
C ALA A 319 13.69 9.80 18.70
N ALA A 320 12.58 9.78 19.44
CA ALA A 320 12.33 8.78 20.49
C ALA A 320 12.25 7.34 19.93
N LEU A 321 11.61 7.16 18.77
CA LEU A 321 11.54 5.86 18.11
C LEU A 321 12.90 5.36 17.63
N LEU A 322 13.74 6.26 17.09
CA LEU A 322 15.12 5.93 16.70
C LEU A 322 15.97 5.56 17.92
N ASP A 323 15.87 6.32 19.02
CA ASP A 323 16.58 6.03 20.27
C ASP A 323 16.14 4.71 20.90
N ALA A 324 14.87 4.34 20.73
CA ALA A 324 14.33 3.05 21.15
C ALA A 324 14.74 1.87 20.25
N GLY A 325 15.43 2.11 19.14
CA GLY A 325 15.95 1.07 18.24
C GLY A 325 15.07 0.75 17.03
N PHE A 326 13.94 1.46 16.82
CA PHE A 326 13.13 1.33 15.61
C PHE A 326 13.76 2.10 14.44
N THR A 327 13.30 1.81 13.22
CA THR A 327 13.58 2.62 12.04
C THR A 327 12.41 3.57 11.77
N VAL A 328 12.66 4.77 11.25
CA VAL A 328 11.61 5.74 10.92
C VAL A 328 11.76 6.21 9.48
N VAL A 329 10.67 6.17 8.71
CA VAL A 329 10.62 6.73 7.37
C VAL A 329 10.50 8.26 7.46
N PRO A 330 11.35 9.05 6.77
CA PRO A 330 11.24 10.49 6.76
C PRO A 330 9.85 10.95 6.30
N SER A 331 9.23 11.84 7.06
CA SER A 331 7.85 12.27 6.83
C SER A 331 7.74 13.77 6.58
N ASP A 332 6.91 14.13 5.61
CA ASP A 332 6.41 15.47 5.31
C ASP A 332 4.93 15.62 5.70
N SER A 333 4.37 14.67 6.46
CA SER A 333 2.97 14.66 6.90
C SER A 333 2.82 14.93 8.40
N ASN A 334 1.63 14.70 8.98
CA ASN A 334 1.43 14.73 10.43
C ASN A 334 1.58 13.36 11.12
N PHE A 335 2.17 12.36 10.47
CA PHE A 335 2.34 11.03 11.03
C PHE A 335 3.71 10.44 10.64
N LEU A 336 4.08 9.35 11.30
CA LEU A 336 5.29 8.58 11.02
C LEU A 336 4.92 7.15 10.66
N LEU A 337 5.59 6.59 9.66
CA LEU A 337 5.72 5.15 9.49
C LEU A 337 7.03 4.74 10.16
N PHE A 338 6.95 3.84 11.12
CA PHE A 338 8.12 3.28 11.80
C PHE A 338 8.13 1.77 11.67
N GLY A 339 9.32 1.18 11.70
CA GLY A 339 9.56 -0.23 11.44
C GLY A 339 10.73 -0.77 12.24
N GLY A 340 11.26 -1.92 11.83
CA GLY A 340 12.14 -2.72 12.69
C GLY A 340 11.35 -3.44 13.78
N ILE A 341 10.08 -3.76 13.49
CA ILE A 341 9.17 -4.45 14.41
C ILE A 341 9.13 -5.93 14.02
N ALA A 342 9.34 -6.84 14.98
CA ALA A 342 9.29 -8.27 14.74
C ALA A 342 7.86 -8.73 14.38
N GLU A 343 6.90 -8.41 15.25
CA GLU A 343 5.48 -8.77 15.10
C GLU A 343 4.59 -7.50 15.23
N PRO A 344 4.28 -6.80 14.13
CA PRO A 344 3.56 -5.53 14.16
C PRO A 344 2.23 -5.57 14.90
N HIS A 345 1.46 -6.66 14.74
CA HIS A 345 0.18 -6.79 15.40
C HIS A 345 0.32 -6.97 16.92
N ALA A 346 1.34 -7.69 17.38
CA ALA A 346 1.62 -7.86 18.80
C ALA A 346 2.03 -6.53 19.45
N LEU A 347 2.94 -5.77 18.83
CA LEU A 347 3.30 -4.44 19.31
C LEU A 347 2.10 -3.48 19.30
N TRP A 348 1.26 -3.55 18.27
CA TRP A 348 0.02 -2.76 18.20
C TRP A 348 -0.92 -3.08 19.37
N GLN A 349 -1.09 -4.36 19.72
CA GLN A 349 -1.92 -4.79 20.83
C GLN A 349 -1.33 -4.36 22.18
N ASP A 350 -0.02 -4.47 22.38
CA ASP A 350 0.63 -4.07 23.63
C ASP A 350 0.57 -2.54 23.84
N LEU A 351 0.71 -1.75 22.77
CA LEU A 351 0.50 -0.30 22.84
C LEU A 351 -0.97 0.04 23.15
N LEU A 352 -1.91 -0.69 22.56
CA LEU A 352 -3.33 -0.54 22.83
C LEU A 352 -3.66 -0.85 24.31
N ASP A 353 -3.11 -1.94 24.85
CA ASP A 353 -3.26 -2.33 26.24
C ASP A 353 -2.60 -1.32 27.19
N ALA A 354 -1.55 -0.64 26.74
CA ALA A 354 -0.95 0.52 27.40
C ALA A 354 -1.74 1.83 27.24
N GLY A 355 -2.90 1.81 26.60
CA GLY A 355 -3.83 2.94 26.45
C GLY A 355 -3.57 3.83 25.24
N VAL A 356 -2.71 3.40 24.30
CA VAL A 356 -2.30 4.18 23.13
C VAL A 356 -2.67 3.45 21.84
N LEU A 357 -3.67 3.97 21.13
CA LEU A 357 -4.12 3.38 19.86
C LEU A 357 -3.34 3.98 18.68
N VAL A 358 -2.48 3.16 18.07
CA VAL A 358 -1.79 3.46 16.80
C VAL A 358 -2.42 2.71 15.63
N ARG A 359 -1.83 2.79 14.44
CA ARG A 359 -2.38 2.17 13.22
C ARG A 359 -1.48 1.05 12.70
N ASP A 360 -2.01 -0.16 12.71
CA ASP A 360 -1.55 -1.21 11.82
C ASP A 360 -2.05 -0.92 10.39
N THR A 361 -1.12 -0.88 9.44
CA THR A 361 -1.38 -0.57 8.03
C THR A 361 -1.33 -1.79 7.12
N GLY A 362 -1.01 -2.97 7.68
CA GLY A 362 -0.76 -4.19 6.93
C GLY A 362 0.58 -4.20 6.19
N ILE A 363 1.48 -3.24 6.47
CA ILE A 363 2.84 -3.23 5.94
C ILE A 363 3.72 -4.09 6.85
N PRO A 364 4.34 -5.17 6.34
CA PRO A 364 5.16 -6.06 7.15
C PRO A 364 6.25 -5.32 7.91
N GLY A 365 6.39 -5.63 9.20
CA GLY A 365 7.41 -5.03 10.07
C GLY A 365 7.22 -3.54 10.40
N HIS A 366 6.06 -2.94 10.09
CA HIS A 366 5.81 -1.51 10.28
C HIS A 366 4.47 -1.19 10.95
N LEU A 367 4.45 -0.11 11.72
CA LEU A 367 3.24 0.53 12.24
C LEU A 367 3.28 2.03 11.89
N ARG A 368 2.10 2.66 11.89
CA ARG A 368 1.98 4.10 11.70
C ARG A 368 1.42 4.77 12.95
N VAL A 369 2.01 5.89 13.33
CA VAL A 369 1.56 6.72 14.46
C VAL A 369 1.36 8.17 14.03
N ASN A 370 0.23 8.76 14.40
CA ASN A 370 -0.07 10.18 14.18
C ASN A 370 0.62 11.05 15.23
N ALA A 371 1.07 12.24 14.85
CA ALA A 371 1.49 13.27 15.78
C ALA A 371 0.26 13.86 16.47
N GLY A 372 0.29 13.90 17.80
CA GLY A 372 -0.76 14.45 18.64
C GLY A 372 -0.32 15.68 19.42
N THR A 373 -1.00 15.98 20.52
CA THR A 373 -0.54 17.04 21.45
C THR A 373 0.78 16.63 22.13
N ALA A 374 1.41 17.55 22.87
CA ALA A 374 2.61 17.23 23.64
C ALA A 374 2.33 16.12 24.66
N GLU A 375 1.16 16.16 25.32
CA GLU A 375 0.73 15.16 26.31
C GLU A 375 0.49 13.79 25.66
N GLU A 376 -0.16 13.75 24.50
CA GLU A 376 -0.36 12.50 23.75
C GLU A 376 0.96 11.92 23.23
N THR A 377 1.90 12.80 22.85
CA THR A 377 3.25 12.44 22.41
C THR A 377 4.05 11.83 23.55
N ASP A 378 4.02 12.46 24.72
CA ASP A 378 4.68 11.94 25.93
C ASP A 378 4.09 10.58 26.32
N ALA A 379 2.75 10.45 26.30
CA ALA A 379 2.08 9.19 26.60
C ALA A 379 2.45 8.06 25.62
N PHE A 380 2.60 8.37 24.33
CA PHE A 380 3.08 7.41 23.32
C PHE A 380 4.53 6.98 23.58
N ILE A 381 5.44 7.93 23.80
CA ILE A 381 6.86 7.65 24.07
C ILE A 381 7.00 6.80 25.33
N ASP A 382 6.30 7.16 26.41
CA ASP A 382 6.28 6.40 27.66
C ASP A 382 5.71 4.98 27.46
N ALA A 383 4.66 4.82 26.65
CA ALA A 383 4.10 3.50 26.33
C ALA A 383 5.10 2.63 25.56
N VAL A 384 5.80 3.20 24.57
CA VAL A 384 6.85 2.49 23.82
C VAL A 384 7.96 2.02 24.77
N HIS A 385 8.46 2.87 25.66
CA HIS A 385 9.50 2.49 26.61
C HIS A 385 9.03 1.37 27.55
N ARG A 386 7.83 1.48 28.14
CA ARG A 386 7.29 0.44 29.03
C ARG A 386 7.12 -0.90 28.32
N VAL A 387 6.58 -0.89 27.10
CA VAL A 387 6.36 -2.11 26.31
C VAL A 387 7.69 -2.77 25.94
N LEU A 388 8.72 -2.00 25.61
CA LEU A 388 10.05 -2.55 25.32
C LEU A 388 10.80 -3.02 26.57
N GLU A 389 10.56 -2.40 27.73
CA GLU A 389 11.10 -2.89 29.01
C GLU A 389 10.50 -4.26 29.38
N SER A 390 9.21 -4.49 29.13
CA SER A 390 8.57 -5.79 29.37
C SER A 390 8.84 -6.82 28.27
N THR A 391 8.84 -6.38 27.01
CA THR A 391 8.92 -7.25 25.83
C THR A 391 9.93 -6.69 24.82
N PRO A 392 11.24 -6.85 25.06
CA PRO A 392 12.29 -6.39 24.14
C PRO A 392 12.23 -7.05 22.75
N GLU A 393 11.58 -8.22 22.66
CA GLU A 393 11.44 -9.03 21.44
C GLU A 393 10.61 -8.35 20.35
N HIS A 394 9.91 -7.25 20.67
CA HIS A 394 9.23 -6.41 19.66
C HIS A 394 10.21 -5.78 18.66
N LEU A 395 11.47 -5.57 19.06
CA LEU A 395 12.51 -5.11 18.15
C LEU A 395 13.00 -6.28 17.29
N ALA A 396 12.93 -6.09 15.98
CA ALA A 396 13.51 -7.04 15.04
C ALA A 396 15.03 -7.15 15.27
N ALA A 397 15.59 -8.37 15.19
CA ALA A 397 17.02 -8.58 15.37
C ALA A 397 17.84 -7.75 14.36
N PRO A 398 19.11 -7.38 14.63
CA PRO A 398 19.94 -6.57 13.71
C PRO A 398 20.10 -7.16 12.29
N THR A 399 19.84 -8.45 12.13
CA THR A 399 19.80 -9.18 10.85
C THR A 399 18.45 -9.13 10.13
N GLN A 400 17.39 -8.64 10.77
CA GLN A 400 16.03 -8.45 10.26
C GLN A 400 15.69 -6.99 9.97
N ILE A 401 16.55 -6.02 10.32
CA ILE A 401 16.37 -4.60 9.99
C ILE A 401 16.85 -4.36 8.56
N PRO A 402 15.98 -4.03 7.58
CA PRO A 402 16.45 -3.56 6.28
C PRO A 402 17.14 -2.22 6.50
N ARG A 403 18.47 -2.17 6.33
CA ARG A 403 19.20 -0.90 6.43
C ARG A 403 18.74 0.01 5.28
N LEU A 404 18.01 1.08 5.59
CA LEU A 404 17.84 2.20 4.68
C LEU A 404 19.23 2.81 4.42
N PRO A 405 19.72 2.85 3.17
CA PRO A 405 21.02 3.44 2.89
C PRO A 405 20.96 4.95 3.16
N PRO A 406 21.99 5.56 3.77
CA PRO A 406 22.06 7.02 3.88
C PRO A 406 22.15 7.63 2.47
N ALA A 407 21.40 8.71 2.25
CA ALA A 407 21.43 9.48 1.02
C ALA A 407 22.85 10.01 0.75
N ALA A 408 23.58 9.37 -0.16
CA ALA A 408 24.86 9.87 -0.64
C ALA A 408 25.04 9.55 -2.12
N CYS A 409 24.93 10.60 -2.93
CA CYS A 409 25.32 10.66 -4.33
C CYS A 409 26.81 10.32 -4.48
N ARG A 410 27.19 9.30 -5.28
CA ARG A 410 28.55 9.15 -5.84
C ARG A 410 28.58 8.27 -7.12
N PRO A 411 29.49 8.57 -8.07
CA PRO A 411 29.49 8.03 -9.44
C PRO A 411 30.23 6.68 -9.55
N PRO A 412 30.14 5.97 -10.70
CA PRO A 412 30.60 4.59 -10.81
C PRO A 412 32.09 4.51 -11.16
N ASP A 413 32.81 3.50 -10.65
CA ASP A 413 33.75 2.75 -11.49
C ASP A 413 34.34 1.45 -10.89
N SER A 414 34.40 0.46 -11.80
CA SER A 414 35.38 -0.64 -11.97
C SER A 414 35.31 -1.97 -11.19
N LYS A 415 35.52 -3.04 -11.98
CA LYS A 415 35.37 -4.49 -11.72
C LYS A 415 36.60 -5.14 -11.05
N GLY A 416 36.38 -6.25 -10.32
CA GLY A 416 37.40 -7.23 -9.90
C GLY A 416 36.78 -8.57 -9.43
N PRO A 417 37.48 -9.72 -9.50
CA PRO A 417 36.89 -11.06 -9.72
C PRO A 417 36.51 -11.83 -8.42
N GLY A 418 35.51 -12.71 -8.53
CA GLY A 418 34.90 -13.44 -7.40
C GLY A 418 35.61 -14.72 -6.93
N PRO A 419 35.15 -15.35 -5.82
CA PRO A 419 35.60 -16.65 -5.35
C PRO A 419 34.53 -17.77 -5.48
N ARG A 420 34.98 -19.00 -5.20
CA ARG A 420 34.45 -20.32 -5.59
C ARG A 420 33.26 -20.84 -4.75
N MET A 421 32.49 -21.73 -5.38
CA MET A 421 31.29 -22.41 -4.85
C MET A 421 31.54 -23.27 -3.62
N THR A 422 30.74 -23.04 -2.57
CA THR A 422 30.44 -23.97 -1.48
C THR A 422 29.42 -25.02 -1.96
N GLU A 423 29.48 -26.24 -1.45
CA GLU A 423 28.57 -27.35 -1.82
C GLU A 423 27.09 -26.94 -1.59
N ARG A 424 26.23 -27.12 -2.62
CA ARG A 424 24.81 -26.69 -2.62
C ARG A 424 23.89 -27.73 -1.96
N GLN A 425 24.27 -28.14 -0.75
CA GLN A 425 23.59 -29.16 0.06
C GLN A 425 23.29 -28.63 1.45
N ALA A 426 22.17 -29.06 2.05
CA ALA A 426 21.81 -28.70 3.42
C ALA A 426 20.95 -29.78 4.10
N SER A 427 20.91 -29.75 5.43
CA SER A 427 20.04 -30.62 6.23
C SER A 427 19.60 -29.92 7.51
N ALA A 428 18.35 -30.10 7.90
CA ALA A 428 17.81 -29.56 9.13
C ALA A 428 16.91 -30.59 9.84
N HIS A 429 16.79 -30.40 11.15
CA HIS A 429 15.93 -31.18 12.04
C HIS A 429 15.07 -30.23 12.86
N ARG A 430 13.79 -30.57 13.01
CA ARG A 430 12.82 -29.82 13.82
C ARG A 430 11.93 -30.79 14.57
N ALA A 431 11.77 -30.58 15.87
CA ALA A 431 10.89 -31.38 16.72
C ALA A 431 9.96 -30.46 17.52
N THR A 432 8.68 -30.84 17.60
CA THR A 432 7.61 -30.22 18.39
C THR A 432 6.91 -31.28 19.23
N SER A 433 5.87 -30.90 19.98
CA SER A 433 5.00 -31.86 20.63
C SER A 433 4.14 -32.68 19.65
N GLU A 434 4.05 -32.27 18.39
CA GLU A 434 3.14 -32.80 17.37
C GLU A 434 3.88 -33.54 16.24
N SER A 435 5.14 -33.18 15.96
CA SER A 435 5.96 -33.83 14.92
C SER A 435 7.46 -33.82 15.21
N ASP A 436 8.19 -34.76 14.61
CA ASP A 436 9.65 -34.81 14.53
C ASP A 436 10.05 -35.00 13.06
N VAL A 437 10.73 -34.00 12.48
CA VAL A 437 11.01 -33.90 11.05
C VAL A 437 12.50 -33.69 10.80
N THR A 438 13.09 -34.57 9.98
CA THR A 438 14.44 -34.42 9.44
C THR A 438 14.39 -34.35 7.91
N VAL A 439 15.04 -33.34 7.33
CA VAL A 439 15.14 -33.17 5.86
C VAL A 439 16.59 -32.96 5.44
N ARG A 440 16.98 -33.54 4.30
CA ARG A 440 18.22 -33.26 3.59
C ARG A 440 17.95 -33.00 2.10
N VAL A 441 18.63 -32.01 1.53
CA VAL A 441 18.57 -31.67 0.10
C VAL A 441 19.95 -31.60 -0.55
N ASP A 442 20.01 -31.98 -1.82
CA ASP A 442 21.12 -31.67 -2.75
C ASP A 442 20.54 -31.00 -4.01
N LEU A 443 20.84 -29.71 -4.19
CA LEU A 443 20.30 -28.92 -5.31
C LEU A 443 20.85 -29.36 -6.67
N ASP A 444 22.02 -29.98 -6.71
CA ASP A 444 22.70 -30.41 -7.93
C ASP A 444 22.55 -31.94 -8.15
N GLY A 445 21.48 -32.52 -7.60
CA GLY A 445 21.17 -33.95 -7.62
C GLY A 445 20.64 -34.49 -8.96
N THR A 446 20.02 -35.67 -8.88
CA THR A 446 19.41 -36.41 -10.01
C THR A 446 17.90 -36.58 -9.89
N GLY A 447 17.31 -36.08 -8.80
CA GLY A 447 15.92 -36.31 -8.41
C GLY A 447 15.70 -37.65 -7.72
N ALA A 448 16.71 -38.13 -6.98
CA ALA A 448 16.63 -39.29 -6.11
C ALA A 448 15.95 -38.91 -4.78
N SER A 449 15.06 -39.77 -4.29
CA SER A 449 14.26 -39.48 -3.10
C SER A 449 14.20 -40.64 -2.11
N ASP A 450 14.29 -40.32 -0.82
CA ASP A 450 14.00 -41.23 0.30
C ASP A 450 13.05 -40.54 1.28
N ILE A 451 11.74 -40.76 1.12
CA ILE A 451 10.68 -39.98 1.77
C ILE A 451 9.80 -40.90 2.61
N SER A 452 9.56 -40.50 3.85
CA SER A 452 8.63 -41.15 4.76
C SER A 452 8.09 -40.12 5.73
N THR A 453 6.84 -39.68 5.55
CA THR A 453 6.18 -38.70 6.43
C THR A 453 5.05 -39.29 7.27
N GLY A 454 4.65 -40.54 7.01
CA GLY A 454 3.43 -41.11 7.59
C GLY A 454 2.15 -40.66 6.88
N VAL A 455 2.24 -39.79 5.87
CA VAL A 455 1.12 -39.31 5.03
C VAL A 455 1.34 -39.78 3.58
N PRO A 456 0.76 -40.94 3.16
CA PRO A 456 1.10 -41.59 1.90
C PRO A 456 0.92 -40.72 0.64
N PHE A 457 -0.14 -39.90 0.60
CA PHE A 457 -0.34 -38.99 -0.54
C PHE A 457 0.73 -37.89 -0.59
N TYR A 458 1.17 -37.38 0.56
CA TYR A 458 2.20 -36.35 0.61
C TYR A 458 3.59 -36.91 0.28
N ASP A 459 3.89 -38.14 0.70
CA ASP A 459 5.10 -38.87 0.28
C ASP A 459 5.19 -38.96 -1.25
N HIS A 460 4.05 -39.24 -1.90
CA HIS A 460 3.95 -39.26 -3.35
C HIS A 460 4.20 -37.88 -3.98
N MET A 461 3.63 -36.81 -3.42
CA MET A 461 3.84 -35.43 -3.91
C MET A 461 5.29 -34.96 -3.76
N LEU A 462 5.95 -35.28 -2.64
CA LEU A 462 7.35 -34.96 -2.42
C LEU A 462 8.28 -35.79 -3.33
N THR A 463 7.90 -37.03 -3.64
CA THR A 463 8.62 -37.85 -4.64
C THR A 463 8.53 -37.20 -6.02
N ALA A 464 7.35 -36.69 -6.39
CA ALA A 464 7.17 -35.94 -7.63
C ALA A 464 7.99 -34.63 -7.62
N LEU A 465 8.01 -33.91 -6.50
CA LEU A 465 8.82 -32.69 -6.33
C LEU A 465 10.30 -32.97 -6.59
N SER A 466 10.88 -33.98 -5.94
CA SER A 466 12.28 -34.38 -6.15
C SER A 466 12.52 -34.79 -7.60
N LYS A 467 11.68 -35.68 -8.14
CA LYS A 467 11.87 -36.23 -9.49
C LYS A 467 11.85 -35.17 -10.58
N HIS A 468 10.97 -34.18 -10.46
CA HIS A 468 10.79 -33.16 -11.49
C HIS A 468 11.66 -31.92 -11.30
N SER A 469 12.12 -31.66 -10.08
CA SER A 469 13.10 -30.60 -9.81
C SER A 469 14.54 -31.03 -10.08
N LEU A 470 14.81 -32.34 -10.07
CA LEU A 470 16.14 -32.95 -10.02
C LEU A 470 16.92 -32.65 -8.73
N ILE A 471 16.25 -32.14 -7.69
CA ILE A 471 16.82 -31.99 -6.35
C ILE A 471 16.71 -33.33 -5.65
N ASP A 472 17.82 -33.87 -5.13
CA ASP A 472 17.76 -35.08 -4.31
C ASP A 472 17.19 -34.72 -2.94
N LEU A 473 16.21 -35.50 -2.46
CA LEU A 473 15.41 -35.16 -1.28
C LEU A 473 15.26 -36.36 -0.34
N THR A 474 15.77 -36.23 0.88
CA THR A 474 15.49 -37.16 1.98
C THR A 474 14.60 -36.49 2.99
N VAL A 475 13.49 -37.14 3.35
CA VAL A 475 12.54 -36.67 4.36
C VAL A 475 12.18 -37.83 5.29
N LYS A 476 12.39 -37.64 6.58
CA LYS A 476 11.92 -38.54 7.65
C LYS A 476 11.09 -37.71 8.62
N ALA A 477 9.79 -37.96 8.65
CA ALA A 477 8.89 -37.33 9.61
C ALA A 477 8.06 -38.38 10.35
N GLU A 478 7.91 -38.16 11.65
CA GLU A 478 6.98 -38.88 12.53
C GLU A 478 6.11 -37.84 13.21
N GLY A 479 4.79 -37.96 13.09
CA GLY A 479 3.88 -36.99 13.69
C GLY A 479 2.51 -37.59 14.02
N ASP A 480 1.63 -36.76 14.56
CA ASP A 480 0.31 -37.13 15.05
C ASP A 480 -0.74 -37.34 13.93
N VAL A 481 -0.38 -37.99 12.82
CA VAL A 481 -1.21 -38.20 11.61
C VAL A 481 -2.54 -38.93 11.85
N HIS A 482 -2.73 -39.53 13.03
CA HIS A 482 -3.98 -40.15 13.45
C HIS A 482 -5.01 -39.15 13.99
N ILE A 483 -4.57 -37.95 14.38
CA ILE A 483 -5.38 -36.80 14.77
C ILE A 483 -5.71 -36.00 13.51
N ASP A 484 -4.67 -35.49 12.85
CA ASP A 484 -4.75 -34.73 11.60
C ASP A 484 -3.40 -34.80 10.87
N VAL A 485 -3.40 -34.74 9.54
CA VAL A 485 -2.17 -34.67 8.73
C VAL A 485 -1.53 -33.28 8.75
N HIS A 486 -2.29 -32.25 9.17
CA HIS A 486 -1.91 -30.84 9.12
C HIS A 486 -0.50 -30.56 9.66
N HIS A 487 -0.23 -30.89 10.94
CA HIS A 487 1.04 -30.57 11.59
C HIS A 487 2.23 -31.23 10.89
N THR A 488 2.08 -32.51 10.51
CA THR A 488 3.16 -33.26 9.84
C THR A 488 3.46 -32.68 8.45
N VAL A 489 2.43 -32.29 7.70
CA VAL A 489 2.58 -31.70 6.35
C VAL A 489 3.22 -30.31 6.45
N GLU A 490 2.71 -29.45 7.34
CA GLU A 490 3.21 -28.09 7.56
C GLU A 490 4.68 -28.11 8.00
N ASP A 491 5.00 -28.87 9.05
CA ASP A 491 6.35 -28.92 9.60
C ASP A 491 7.36 -29.50 8.60
N THR A 492 6.95 -30.51 7.83
CA THR A 492 7.76 -31.02 6.73
C THR A 492 8.03 -29.95 5.66
N ALA A 493 7.00 -29.18 5.27
CA ALA A 493 7.15 -28.10 4.30
C ALA A 493 8.05 -26.96 4.81
N ILE A 494 7.93 -26.60 6.09
CA ILE A 494 8.78 -25.62 6.76
C ILE A 494 10.26 -26.04 6.67
N VAL A 495 10.57 -27.27 7.09
CA VAL A 495 11.96 -27.76 7.11
C VAL A 495 12.51 -27.88 5.69
N ILE A 496 11.71 -28.33 4.71
CA ILE A 496 12.12 -28.32 3.29
C ILE A 496 12.46 -26.89 2.83
N GLY A 497 11.63 -25.90 3.15
CA GLY A 497 11.89 -24.52 2.79
C GLY A 497 13.21 -24.00 3.41
N GLN A 498 13.44 -24.27 4.69
CA GLN A 498 14.66 -23.86 5.40
C GLN A 498 15.92 -24.46 4.78
N VAL A 499 15.93 -25.77 4.49
CA VAL A 499 17.11 -26.40 3.88
C VAL A 499 17.32 -25.97 2.43
N LEU A 500 16.26 -25.69 1.66
CA LEU A 500 16.40 -25.11 0.32
C LEU A 500 17.06 -23.74 0.38
N ARG A 501 16.65 -22.90 1.33
CA ARG A 501 17.26 -21.57 1.57
C ARG A 501 18.74 -21.71 1.92
N GLU A 502 19.07 -22.62 2.83
CA GLU A 502 20.45 -22.86 3.27
C GLU A 502 21.33 -23.39 2.13
N ALA A 503 20.85 -24.39 1.38
CA ALA A 503 21.57 -24.97 0.25
C ALA A 503 21.78 -23.98 -0.91
N LEU A 504 20.91 -22.97 -1.04
CA LEU A 504 21.06 -21.89 -2.01
C LEU A 504 22.13 -20.86 -1.63
N GLY A 505 22.51 -20.78 -0.36
CA GLY A 505 23.54 -19.88 0.13
C GLY A 505 23.29 -18.41 -0.24
N ASP A 506 24.31 -17.76 -0.80
CA ASP A 506 24.24 -16.38 -1.28
C ASP A 506 23.49 -16.24 -2.62
N LYS A 507 23.00 -17.36 -3.18
CA LYS A 507 22.29 -17.44 -4.47
C LYS A 507 23.13 -16.92 -5.64
N ALA A 508 24.46 -16.87 -5.51
CA ALA A 508 25.31 -16.43 -6.59
C ALA A 508 25.29 -17.41 -7.77
N GLY A 509 25.17 -16.87 -8.99
CA GLY A 509 25.30 -17.63 -10.23
C GLY A 509 24.10 -18.48 -10.63
N ILE A 510 22.96 -18.42 -9.93
CA ILE A 510 21.72 -19.10 -10.36
C ILE A 510 20.96 -18.25 -11.39
N ARG A 511 19.99 -18.86 -12.09
CA ARG A 511 19.05 -18.12 -12.96
C ARG A 511 18.06 -17.24 -12.20
N ARG A 512 17.80 -17.58 -10.93
CA ARG A 512 16.88 -16.94 -9.99
C ARG A 512 15.40 -17.08 -10.33
N TYR A 513 15.05 -16.96 -11.61
CA TYR A 513 13.68 -17.07 -12.10
C TYR A 513 13.48 -18.38 -12.82
N GLY A 514 12.32 -18.99 -12.61
CA GLY A 514 11.89 -20.15 -13.36
C GLY A 514 10.39 -20.17 -13.49
N ASP A 515 9.90 -20.64 -14.63
CA ASP A 515 8.49 -20.86 -14.88
C ASP A 515 8.27 -22.23 -15.52
N ALA A 516 7.09 -22.79 -15.28
CA ALA A 516 6.67 -24.03 -15.89
C ALA A 516 5.16 -24.06 -16.08
N LEU A 517 4.76 -24.50 -17.26
CA LEU A 517 3.39 -24.92 -17.57
C LEU A 517 3.38 -26.44 -17.69
N VAL A 518 2.60 -27.12 -16.85
CA VAL A 518 2.62 -28.58 -16.72
C VAL A 518 1.20 -29.15 -16.83
N PRO A 519 0.94 -30.00 -17.84
CA PRO A 519 -0.29 -30.77 -17.91
C PRO A 519 -0.19 -32.07 -17.10
N LEU A 520 -1.33 -32.55 -16.63
CA LEU A 520 -1.56 -33.91 -16.15
C LEU A 520 -3.01 -34.28 -16.48
N ASP A 521 -3.20 -35.14 -17.46
CA ASP A 521 -4.51 -35.50 -18.00
C ASP A 521 -5.38 -34.26 -18.31
N GLU A 522 -6.50 -34.08 -17.61
CA GLU A 522 -7.39 -32.92 -17.79
C GLU A 522 -6.97 -31.67 -17.01
N SER A 523 -5.92 -31.79 -16.19
CA SER A 523 -5.38 -30.71 -15.37
C SER A 523 -4.19 -30.00 -16.05
N LEU A 524 -4.10 -28.70 -15.87
CA LEU A 524 -3.04 -27.84 -16.41
C LEU A 524 -2.69 -26.77 -15.38
N ALA A 525 -1.47 -26.84 -14.84
CA ALA A 525 -0.98 -25.90 -13.84
C ALA A 525 0.19 -25.06 -14.37
N ARG A 526 0.20 -23.77 -14.03
CA ARG A 526 1.32 -22.85 -14.29
C ARG A 526 1.94 -22.47 -12.95
N CYS A 527 3.26 -22.60 -12.83
CA CYS A 527 4.01 -22.09 -11.69
C CYS A 527 5.12 -21.15 -12.16
N VAL A 528 5.33 -20.07 -11.41
CA VAL A 528 6.48 -19.17 -11.54
C VAL A 528 7.16 -19.08 -10.16
N VAL A 529 8.49 -19.18 -10.13
CA VAL A 529 9.32 -19.11 -8.93
C VAL A 529 10.38 -18.02 -9.14
N ASP A 530 10.48 -17.10 -8.18
CA ASP A 530 11.62 -16.18 -8.01
C ASP A 530 12.32 -16.51 -6.68
N VAL A 531 13.59 -16.91 -6.76
CA VAL A 531 14.50 -17.11 -5.62
C VAL A 531 14.95 -15.73 -5.12
N SER A 532 14.01 -15.04 -4.49
CA SER A 532 14.03 -13.58 -4.34
C SER A 532 14.47 -13.09 -2.96
N GLY A 533 14.44 -13.99 -1.97
CA GLY A 533 14.56 -13.69 -0.53
C GLY A 533 13.34 -13.04 0.08
N ARG A 534 12.30 -12.80 -0.72
CA ARG A 534 11.03 -12.21 -0.31
C ARG A 534 9.95 -13.28 -0.41
N PRO A 535 9.65 -13.97 0.70
CA PRO A 535 8.62 -14.99 0.69
C PRO A 535 7.27 -14.39 0.31
N TYR A 536 6.62 -14.96 -0.69
CA TYR A 536 5.25 -14.62 -1.07
C TYR A 536 4.67 -15.77 -1.88
N PHE A 537 3.43 -16.16 -1.63
CA PHE A 537 2.77 -17.26 -2.32
C PHE A 537 1.41 -16.82 -2.82
N VAL A 538 1.16 -16.99 -4.12
CA VAL A 538 -0.14 -16.75 -4.75
C VAL A 538 -0.62 -18.07 -5.34
N HIS A 539 -1.82 -18.50 -4.93
CA HIS A 539 -2.46 -19.70 -5.44
C HIS A 539 -3.88 -19.40 -5.92
N SER A 540 -4.20 -19.83 -7.14
CA SER A 540 -5.48 -19.50 -7.76
C SER A 540 -5.94 -20.52 -8.80
N GLY A 541 -7.23 -20.44 -9.16
CA GLY A 541 -7.81 -21.19 -10.27
C GLY A 541 -8.31 -22.60 -9.93
N GLU A 542 -8.14 -23.06 -8.69
CA GLU A 542 -8.73 -24.33 -8.25
C GLU A 542 -10.28 -24.25 -8.19
N PRO A 543 -10.99 -25.35 -8.50
CA PRO A 543 -12.42 -25.45 -8.21
C PRO A 543 -12.69 -25.32 -6.71
N GLU A 544 -13.79 -24.65 -6.33
CA GLU A 544 -14.14 -24.42 -4.92
C GLU A 544 -14.19 -25.70 -4.07
N GLY A 545 -14.60 -26.82 -4.67
CA GLY A 545 -14.65 -28.13 -4.00
C GLY A 545 -13.28 -28.76 -3.71
N GLN A 546 -12.20 -28.28 -4.33
CA GLN A 546 -10.85 -28.83 -4.15
C GLN A 546 -10.41 -28.78 -2.68
N GLN A 547 -10.62 -27.63 -2.04
CA GLN A 547 -10.17 -27.39 -0.66
C GLN A 547 -10.81 -28.33 0.36
N TYR A 548 -11.95 -28.94 0.04
CA TYR A 548 -12.69 -29.84 0.94
C TYR A 548 -12.52 -31.32 0.62
N HIS A 549 -11.94 -31.65 -0.54
CA HIS A 549 -11.83 -33.03 -0.98
C HIS A 549 -10.72 -33.77 -0.24
N LEU A 550 -11.00 -35.00 0.21
CA LEU A 550 -10.00 -35.89 0.82
C LEU A 550 -9.32 -36.76 -0.24
N ILE A 551 -8.18 -36.29 -0.74
CA ILE A 551 -7.36 -37.03 -1.69
C ILE A 551 -6.77 -38.26 -0.99
N GLY A 552 -6.96 -39.43 -1.58
CA GLY A 552 -6.56 -40.71 -0.96
C GLY A 552 -7.30 -41.02 0.35
N GLY A 553 -8.38 -40.28 0.68
CA GLY A 553 -9.18 -40.46 1.89
C GLY A 553 -8.61 -39.86 3.18
N HIS A 554 -7.47 -39.17 3.13
CA HIS A 554 -6.77 -38.65 4.33
C HIS A 554 -6.10 -37.29 4.13
N PHE A 555 -5.82 -36.87 2.88
CA PHE A 555 -5.15 -35.60 2.60
C PHE A 555 -6.15 -34.59 2.06
N THR A 556 -6.52 -33.59 2.86
CA THR A 556 -7.44 -32.54 2.44
C THR A 556 -6.82 -31.67 1.34
N GLY A 557 -7.56 -31.37 0.27
CA GLY A 557 -7.01 -30.61 -0.87
C GLY A 557 -6.48 -29.22 -0.51
N SER A 558 -6.98 -28.60 0.57
CA SER A 558 -6.43 -27.35 1.12
C SER A 558 -4.96 -27.47 1.53
N MET A 559 -4.49 -28.68 1.86
CA MET A 559 -3.10 -28.93 2.24
C MET A 559 -2.11 -28.78 1.07
N VAL A 560 -2.57 -28.78 -0.19
CA VAL A 560 -1.69 -28.50 -1.34
C VAL A 560 -1.20 -27.05 -1.29
N ALA A 561 -2.13 -26.11 -1.16
CA ALA A 561 -1.84 -24.69 -1.05
C ALA A 561 -0.96 -24.42 0.18
N HIS A 562 -1.39 -24.96 1.32
CA HIS A 562 -0.71 -24.76 2.60
C HIS A 562 0.72 -25.31 2.60
N ALA A 563 0.97 -26.51 2.06
CA ALA A 563 2.32 -27.07 1.99
C ALA A 563 3.26 -26.23 1.09
N LEU A 564 2.78 -25.80 -0.08
CA LEU A 564 3.59 -25.00 -1.00
C LEU A 564 3.80 -23.56 -0.49
N GLU A 565 2.81 -23.00 0.21
CA GLU A 565 2.91 -21.71 0.91
C GLU A 565 3.96 -21.76 2.01
N SER A 566 3.85 -22.73 2.93
CA SER A 566 4.80 -22.91 4.04
C SER A 566 6.22 -23.15 3.53
N LEU A 567 6.38 -23.96 2.48
CA LEU A 567 7.68 -24.16 1.82
C LEU A 567 8.21 -22.87 1.21
N ALA A 568 7.41 -22.18 0.38
CA ALA A 568 7.83 -20.95 -0.30
C ALA A 568 8.22 -19.87 0.73
N PHE A 569 7.46 -19.76 1.81
CA PHE A 569 7.71 -18.82 2.87
C PHE A 569 9.06 -19.08 3.56
N ASN A 570 9.29 -20.34 3.95
CA ASN A 570 10.51 -20.75 4.63
C ASN A 570 11.72 -20.84 3.70
N ALA A 571 11.52 -21.00 2.39
CA ALA A 571 12.58 -20.90 1.39
C ALA A 571 12.94 -19.45 1.03
N GLY A 572 12.04 -18.50 1.29
CA GLY A 572 12.21 -17.11 0.87
C GLY A 572 11.96 -16.94 -0.63
N PHE A 573 11.04 -17.73 -1.18
CA PHE A 573 10.66 -17.70 -2.58
C PHE A 573 9.40 -16.88 -2.79
N THR A 574 9.36 -16.14 -3.90
CA THR A 574 8.11 -15.62 -4.45
C THR A 574 7.58 -16.65 -5.44
N VAL A 575 6.38 -17.17 -5.21
CA VAL A 575 5.78 -18.24 -5.99
C VAL A 575 4.38 -17.85 -6.44
N HIS A 576 4.12 -17.94 -7.74
CA HIS A 576 2.78 -17.80 -8.31
C HIS A 576 2.37 -19.12 -8.94
N LEU A 577 1.35 -19.76 -8.38
CA LEU A 577 0.81 -21.02 -8.82
C LEU A 577 -0.65 -20.83 -9.25
N SER A 578 -0.96 -21.11 -10.51
CA SER A 578 -2.31 -21.03 -11.03
C SER A 578 -2.71 -22.32 -11.73
N LEU A 579 -3.82 -22.90 -11.31
CA LEU A 579 -4.50 -23.93 -12.09
C LEU A 579 -5.29 -23.25 -13.21
N LEU A 580 -5.01 -23.64 -14.46
CA LEU A 580 -5.67 -23.07 -15.64
C LEU A 580 -6.87 -23.92 -16.09
N ALA A 581 -6.79 -25.23 -15.85
CA ALA A 581 -7.85 -26.20 -16.06
C ALA A 581 -7.60 -27.41 -15.17
N GLY A 582 -8.64 -28.13 -14.77
CA GLY A 582 -8.54 -29.35 -13.97
C GLY A 582 -9.87 -29.70 -13.34
N ARG A 583 -10.10 -31.00 -13.11
CA ARG A 583 -11.35 -31.47 -12.50
C ARG A 583 -11.12 -32.52 -11.43
N ASP A 584 -10.17 -33.42 -11.64
CA ASP A 584 -9.85 -34.44 -10.66
C ASP A 584 -8.92 -33.86 -9.58
N PRO A 585 -9.29 -33.94 -8.29
CA PRO A 585 -8.49 -33.38 -7.20
C PRO A 585 -7.06 -33.91 -7.09
N HIS A 586 -6.85 -35.18 -7.45
CA HIS A 586 -5.51 -35.79 -7.47
C HIS A 586 -4.70 -35.20 -8.62
N HIS A 587 -5.28 -35.13 -9.82
CA HIS A 587 -4.59 -34.60 -10.98
C HIS A 587 -4.24 -33.10 -10.82
N ILE A 588 -5.11 -32.34 -10.17
CA ILE A 588 -4.87 -30.93 -9.84
C ILE A 588 -3.63 -30.80 -8.93
N ALA A 589 -3.62 -31.51 -7.81
CA ALA A 589 -2.54 -31.47 -6.83
C ALA A 589 -1.20 -31.88 -7.47
N GLU A 590 -1.18 -33.00 -8.20
CA GLU A 590 0.04 -33.51 -8.81
C GLU A 590 0.54 -32.60 -9.94
N ALA A 591 -0.35 -32.01 -10.76
CA ALA A 591 0.04 -31.04 -11.78
C ALA A 591 0.71 -29.80 -11.15
N GLN A 592 0.20 -29.32 -10.02
CA GLN A 592 0.73 -28.17 -9.31
C GLN A 592 2.10 -28.44 -8.68
N PHE A 593 2.27 -29.57 -7.98
CA PHE A 593 3.57 -29.97 -7.44
C PHE A 593 4.61 -30.13 -8.55
N LYS A 594 4.23 -30.72 -9.69
CA LYS A 594 5.13 -30.84 -10.86
C LYS A 594 5.45 -29.49 -11.49
N ALA A 595 4.49 -28.57 -11.59
CA ALA A 595 4.72 -27.23 -12.09
C ALA A 595 5.70 -26.47 -11.18
N PHE A 596 5.48 -26.51 -9.87
CA PHE A 596 6.40 -25.93 -8.89
C PHE A 596 7.80 -26.54 -8.99
N ALA A 597 7.91 -27.86 -9.04
CA ALA A 597 9.19 -28.56 -9.16
C ALA A 597 10.00 -28.13 -10.39
N ARG A 598 9.36 -28.04 -11.56
CA ARG A 598 10.02 -27.64 -12.81
C ARG A 598 10.39 -26.16 -12.83
N ALA A 599 9.54 -25.30 -12.29
CA ALA A 599 9.84 -23.88 -12.15
C ALA A 599 11.01 -23.67 -11.17
N LEU A 600 11.00 -24.36 -10.03
CA LEU A 600 12.07 -24.33 -9.05
C LEU A 600 13.40 -24.79 -9.66
N ARG A 601 13.41 -25.90 -10.39
CA ARG A 601 14.60 -26.36 -11.12
C ARG A 601 15.20 -25.26 -11.99
N ALA A 602 14.38 -24.65 -12.85
CA ALA A 602 14.86 -23.60 -13.74
C ALA A 602 15.43 -22.41 -12.96
N ALA A 603 14.80 -22.04 -11.85
CA ALA A 603 15.21 -20.94 -10.99
C ALA A 603 16.56 -21.19 -10.28
N VAL A 604 16.79 -22.42 -9.79
CA VAL A 604 18.00 -22.76 -9.03
C VAL A 604 19.15 -23.29 -9.89
N GLU A 605 18.92 -23.58 -11.17
CA GLU A 605 20.00 -24.02 -12.06
C GLU A 605 21.08 -22.91 -12.23
N PRO A 606 22.36 -23.27 -12.28
CA PRO A 606 23.42 -22.33 -12.60
C PRO A 606 23.24 -21.67 -13.98
N ASP A 607 23.45 -20.36 -14.06
CA ASP A 607 23.51 -19.63 -15.32
C ASP A 607 24.97 -19.36 -15.69
N PRO A 608 25.50 -19.95 -16.79
CA PRO A 608 26.90 -19.77 -17.18
C PRO A 608 27.26 -18.33 -17.58
N ARG A 609 26.27 -17.44 -17.75
CA ARG A 609 26.46 -16.03 -18.12
C ARG A 609 26.32 -15.07 -16.94
N VAL A 610 25.82 -15.52 -15.80
CA VAL A 610 25.67 -14.70 -14.59
C VAL A 610 26.82 -14.98 -13.64
N THR A 611 27.53 -13.92 -13.26
CA THR A 611 28.57 -13.99 -12.22
C THR A 611 28.13 -13.19 -11.00
N GLY A 612 28.22 -13.78 -9.80
CA GLY A 612 27.75 -13.16 -8.56
C GLY A 612 26.23 -13.29 -8.37
N ILE A 613 25.68 -12.54 -7.42
CA ILE A 613 24.26 -12.59 -7.07
C ILE A 613 23.42 -12.00 -8.23
N PRO A 614 22.41 -12.72 -8.78
CA PRO A 614 21.52 -12.25 -9.85
C PRO A 614 20.53 -11.18 -9.37
N SER A 615 21.07 -10.08 -8.84
CA SER A 615 20.34 -8.95 -8.28
C SER A 615 21.10 -7.66 -8.51
N THR A 616 20.40 -6.65 -9.01
CA THR A 616 20.93 -5.29 -9.13
C THR A 616 21.19 -4.63 -7.78
N LYS A 617 20.64 -5.19 -6.68
CA LYS A 617 20.81 -4.72 -5.30
C LYS A 617 21.99 -5.39 -4.58
N GLY A 618 22.66 -6.36 -5.21
CA GLY A 618 23.80 -7.08 -4.62
C GLY A 618 23.45 -8.06 -3.51
N ALA A 619 22.16 -8.35 -3.27
CA ALA A 619 21.67 -9.36 -2.33
C ALA A 619 20.35 -9.97 -2.81
N LEU A 620 20.08 -11.21 -2.41
CA LEU A 620 18.86 -11.98 -2.66
C LEU A 620 18.43 -12.78 -1.45
#